data_AF-A0A8K0RJ48-F1
#
_entry.id   AF-A0A8K0RJ48-F1
#
_cell.length_a   1.000
_cell.length_b   1.000
_cell.length_c   1.000
_cell.angle_alpha   90.00
_cell.angle_beta   90.00
_cell.angle_gamma   90.00
#
_symmetry.space_group_name_H-M   'P 1'
#
loop_
_entity.id
_entity.type
_entity.pdbx_description
1 polymer ?
#
loop_
_entity_poly.entity_id
_entity_poly.type
_entity_poly.pdbx_seq_one_letter_code
_entity_poly.pdbx_strand_id
1 'polypeptide(L)'
;MVNAKNVAFKVNKQTPINQGPLQAYGTVINCRKPGGKRSSTAKDQKEVRSHHVPLNVEGTLKRKRGEEEDGAHALFALLGIEVVPDGAHRWQSPKLPRIRKSKLPSKGVDMDCWYIILSFSDPAQLLELRTNIPSCYYFLRDNPMLWKLSRMYHYGDLPDPPSELTEFQYADLRHDHGCMSCKAPNTRKTYWAFLRRWCKTCLQSKTLKEHDAMVMLRTPDGEDLTFLANCLPSGIFDSWGNFVGVGPATTHALKTVFLLSDVRQIVAEYAQLKAQNEDDHAEWSKNLRAWILKKTELVEERKAFAHKMEAWEETIRNERSYDYSAKKSKRKTYFQKKASELTPAISVREMECCPSYRRAIAIPKDPNNTSWLQLKPKLEKEAAELKAKGGPPEDRTRVSSTPGMTSGTSTPLRSMDFPHSQPPQLPYMLPMIGFNPGLAYHHGLPNSLPSNLPNLPNGLPHSIPSSVPNSLPPSLPSLHLPHGHMPPHNHTHSHMF
;
A
#
# COMPACT_ATOMS: atom_id res chain seq x y z
N MET A 1 15.42 4.05 -39.67
CA MET A 1 16.03 2.96 -38.86
C MET A 1 16.24 1.76 -39.76
N VAL A 2 17.25 0.94 -39.49
CA VAL A 2 17.53 -0.28 -40.25
C VAL A 2 17.43 -1.48 -39.30
N ASN A 3 16.70 -2.51 -39.71
CA ASN A 3 16.63 -3.79 -38.99
C ASN A 3 17.94 -4.58 -39.18
N ALA A 4 18.23 -5.53 -38.30
CA ALA A 4 19.31 -6.53 -38.43
C ALA A 4 19.43 -7.23 -39.81
N LYS A 5 18.39 -7.18 -40.66
CA LYS A 5 18.41 -7.65 -42.06
C LYS A 5 18.77 -6.56 -43.09
N ASN A 6 19.27 -5.41 -42.65
CA ASN A 6 19.65 -4.26 -43.49
C ASN A 6 18.52 -3.72 -44.40
N VAL A 7 17.26 -3.99 -44.07
CA VAL A 7 16.11 -3.43 -44.78
C VAL A 7 15.80 -2.05 -44.20
N ALA A 8 15.97 -1.02 -45.02
CA ALA A 8 15.64 0.35 -44.67
C ALA A 8 14.14 0.57 -44.83
N PHE A 9 13.46 0.94 -43.74
CA PHE A 9 12.08 1.39 -43.80
C PHE A 9 11.97 2.85 -43.37
N LYS A 10 11.13 3.58 -44.09
CA LYS A 10 10.87 5.00 -43.89
C LYS A 10 9.86 5.13 -42.74
N VAL A 11 10.35 5.49 -41.56
CA VAL A 11 9.48 5.80 -40.42
C VAL A 11 8.89 7.18 -40.70
N ASN A 12 7.57 7.26 -40.92
CA ASN A 12 6.88 8.54 -41.01
C ASN A 12 7.13 9.34 -39.73
N LYS A 13 7.50 10.61 -39.88
CA LYS A 13 7.70 11.51 -38.74
C LYS A 13 6.39 11.58 -37.96
N GLN A 14 6.35 10.98 -36.78
CA GLN A 14 5.22 11.15 -35.87
C GLN A 14 5.13 12.64 -35.52
N THR A 15 3.98 13.24 -35.83
CA THR A 15 3.63 14.58 -35.37
C THR A 15 3.65 14.55 -33.83
N PRO A 16 4.36 15.46 -33.15
CA PRO A 16 4.33 15.51 -31.70
C PRO A 16 2.89 15.76 -31.24
N ILE A 17 2.34 14.81 -30.50
CA ILE A 17 1.02 14.93 -29.86
C ILE A 17 1.20 15.94 -28.72
N ASN A 18 0.68 17.16 -28.91
CA ASN A 18 0.65 18.23 -27.90
C ASN A 18 -0.43 18.04 -26.82
N GLN A 19 -1.04 16.85 -26.74
CA GLN A 19 -1.92 16.52 -25.61
C GLN A 19 -1.06 15.98 -24.47
N GLY A 20 -0.98 16.74 -23.38
CA GLY A 20 -0.40 16.25 -22.14
C GLY A 20 -1.12 14.97 -21.67
N PRO A 21 -0.41 13.96 -21.16
CA PRO A 21 -1.02 12.70 -20.78
C PRO A 21 -1.97 12.89 -19.59
N LEU A 22 -3.27 12.74 -19.83
CA LEU A 22 -4.25 12.38 -18.81
C LEU A 22 -4.05 10.91 -18.46
N GLN A 23 -3.06 10.60 -17.64
CA GLN A 23 -2.96 9.42 -16.74
C GLN A 23 -1.50 9.24 -16.34
N ALA A 24 -1.25 9.32 -15.03
CA ALA A 24 0.03 8.99 -14.45
C ALA A 24 0.27 7.48 -14.60
N TYR A 25 1.16 7.10 -15.52
CA TYR A 25 1.75 5.77 -15.51
C TYR A 25 2.51 5.61 -14.19
N GLY A 26 2.01 4.74 -13.32
CA GLY A 26 2.73 4.33 -12.11
C GLY A 26 4.13 3.87 -12.49
N THR A 27 5.14 4.62 -12.05
CA THR A 27 6.53 4.29 -12.32
C THR A 27 6.83 2.99 -11.58
N VAL A 28 7.10 1.91 -12.31
CA VAL A 28 7.62 0.67 -11.73
C VAL A 28 9.06 0.96 -11.28
N ILE A 29 9.19 1.51 -10.07
CA ILE A 29 10.48 1.66 -9.40
C ILE A 29 10.93 0.25 -9.02
N ASN A 30 11.87 -0.27 -9.80
CA ASN A 30 12.54 -1.53 -9.54
C ASN A 30 13.30 -1.41 -8.20
N CYS A 31 12.70 -1.91 -7.12
CA CYS A 31 13.34 -2.02 -5.81
C CYS A 31 14.54 -2.97 -5.90
N ARG A 32 15.71 -2.46 -6.30
CA ARG A 32 16.98 -3.17 -6.13
C ARG A 32 17.16 -3.47 -4.65
N LYS A 33 17.33 -4.76 -4.33
CA LYS A 33 17.79 -5.20 -3.00
C LYS A 33 19.11 -4.50 -2.66
N PRO A 34 19.33 -4.02 -1.44
CA PRO A 34 20.67 -3.62 -1.00
C PRO A 34 21.53 -4.88 -0.95
N GLY A 35 22.39 -5.05 -1.95
CA GLY A 35 23.35 -6.14 -2.04
C GLY A 35 24.49 -5.97 -1.05
N GLY A 36 24.27 -6.39 0.20
CA GLY A 36 25.34 -6.66 1.16
C GLY A 36 25.82 -8.10 0.97
N LYS A 37 26.79 -8.32 0.07
CA LYS A 37 27.54 -9.58 -0.02
C LYS A 37 28.44 -9.68 1.23
N ARG A 38 28.11 -10.56 2.18
CA ARG A 38 29.13 -11.23 3.00
C ARG A 38 29.40 -12.58 2.35
N SER A 39 30.62 -12.76 1.92
CA SER A 39 31.18 -14.02 1.45
C SER A 39 31.36 -14.99 2.61
N SER A 40 30.77 -16.17 2.51
CA SER A 40 31.14 -17.34 3.32
C SER A 40 31.00 -18.62 2.49
N THR A 41 31.98 -18.85 1.63
CA THR A 41 32.55 -20.18 1.35
C THR A 41 33.64 -20.37 2.40
N ALA A 42 33.89 -21.51 3.07
CA ALA A 42 33.67 -22.89 2.71
C ALA A 42 33.81 -23.79 3.97
N LYS A 43 33.23 -25.00 3.87
CA LYS A 43 33.79 -26.31 4.21
C LYS A 43 34.50 -26.60 5.56
N ASP A 44 34.26 -27.84 5.96
CA ASP A 44 35.02 -28.72 6.85
C ASP A 44 34.90 -28.48 8.36
N GLN A 45 33.95 -29.22 8.93
CA GLN A 45 33.97 -29.61 10.33
C GLN A 45 35.20 -30.48 10.57
N LYS A 46 36.22 -29.90 11.22
CA LYS A 46 37.25 -30.65 11.93
C LYS A 46 37.17 -30.25 13.40
N GLU A 47 36.75 -31.22 14.19
CA GLU A 47 36.65 -31.20 15.64
C GLU A 47 38.02 -30.83 16.25
N VAL A 48 38.08 -29.70 16.97
CA VAL A 48 39.24 -29.31 17.77
C VAL A 48 38.78 -29.10 19.21
N ARG A 49 39.20 -30.08 20.01
CA ARG A 49 39.18 -30.21 21.46
C ARG A 49 39.57 -28.89 22.15
N SER A 50 38.65 -28.27 22.88
CA SER A 50 38.92 -27.07 23.68
C SER A 50 39.66 -27.47 24.97
N HIS A 51 40.90 -27.01 25.11
CA HIS A 51 41.62 -26.98 26.38
C HIS A 51 40.97 -25.97 27.32
N HIS A 52 40.57 -26.43 28.50
CA HIS A 52 40.17 -25.60 29.63
C HIS A 52 41.36 -24.79 30.14
N VAL A 53 41.18 -23.47 30.29
CA VAL A 53 42.03 -22.59 31.09
C VAL A 53 41.35 -22.42 32.46
N PRO A 54 42.00 -22.76 33.59
CA PRO A 54 41.42 -22.55 34.90
C PRO A 54 41.62 -21.10 35.35
N LEU A 55 40.50 -20.40 35.60
CA LEU A 55 40.50 -19.18 36.40
C LEU A 55 40.10 -19.55 37.83
N ASN A 56 41.05 -19.36 38.72
CA ASN A 56 40.96 -19.57 40.15
C ASN A 56 40.27 -18.35 40.79
N VAL A 57 39.08 -18.52 41.35
CA VAL A 57 38.47 -17.55 42.27
C VAL A 57 37.83 -18.34 43.41
N GLU A 58 38.44 -18.22 44.59
CA GLU A 58 37.89 -18.65 45.87
C GLU A 58 36.69 -17.78 46.26
N GLY A 59 35.65 -18.39 46.82
CA GLY A 59 34.70 -17.66 47.65
C GLY A 59 33.25 -18.10 47.58
N THR A 60 32.86 -18.84 48.62
CA THR A 60 31.57 -18.77 49.32
C THR A 60 30.29 -19.42 48.75
N LEU A 61 29.89 -20.45 49.52
CA LEU A 61 28.54 -20.72 50.05
C LEU A 61 27.55 -21.56 49.22
N LYS A 62 27.70 -22.88 49.42
CA LYS A 62 26.68 -23.94 49.47
C LYS A 62 25.27 -23.46 49.83
N ARG A 63 24.29 -23.78 48.98
CA ARG A 63 23.01 -24.34 49.42
C ARG A 63 22.62 -25.55 48.55
N LYS A 64 22.17 -26.58 49.27
CA LYS A 64 21.97 -27.98 48.94
C LYS A 64 20.46 -28.26 48.80
N ARG A 65 20.05 -28.87 47.68
CA ARG A 65 18.84 -29.70 47.46
C ARG A 65 18.76 -29.91 45.95
N GLY A 66 18.80 -31.10 45.37
CA GLY A 66 18.41 -32.44 45.83
C GLY A 66 17.64 -33.01 44.64
N GLU A 67 18.33 -33.79 43.80
CA GLU A 67 17.76 -34.57 42.72
C GLU A 67 17.20 -35.88 43.29
N GLU A 68 16.02 -36.28 42.81
CA GLU A 68 15.61 -37.68 42.75
C GLU A 68 15.45 -38.03 41.28
N GLU A 69 16.29 -38.94 40.82
CA GLU A 69 16.07 -39.75 39.63
C GLU A 69 15.05 -40.84 39.96
N ASP A 70 14.22 -41.21 38.99
CA ASP A 70 13.87 -42.62 38.80
C ASP A 70 13.54 -42.86 37.33
N GLY A 71 14.34 -43.72 36.71
CA GLY A 71 14.12 -44.23 35.37
C GLY A 71 13.31 -45.52 35.40
N ALA A 72 12.58 -45.79 34.32
CA ALA A 72 12.22 -47.15 33.95
C ALA A 72 12.00 -47.27 32.44
N HIS A 73 12.67 -48.27 31.89
CA HIS A 73 12.65 -48.75 30.51
C HIS A 73 11.29 -49.33 30.09
N ALA A 74 10.96 -49.22 28.81
CA ALA A 74 10.36 -50.34 28.07
C ALA A 74 10.59 -50.18 26.55
N LEU A 75 11.22 -51.19 25.98
CA LEU A 75 11.58 -51.38 24.59
C LEU A 75 10.64 -52.48 24.06
N PHE A 76 9.87 -52.22 22.99
CA PHE A 76 9.24 -53.29 22.22
C PHE A 76 9.12 -52.93 20.73
N ALA A 77 9.12 -54.00 19.94
CA ALA A 77 9.67 -54.15 18.61
C ALA A 77 8.79 -53.72 17.41
N LEU A 78 9.47 -53.20 16.39
CA LEU A 78 9.48 -53.56 14.96
C LEU A 78 8.25 -54.20 14.25
N LEU A 79 7.97 -53.58 13.08
CA LEU A 79 7.43 -54.05 11.79
C LEU A 79 5.91 -54.00 11.55
N GLY A 80 5.54 -53.16 10.59
CA GLY A 80 4.26 -53.15 9.88
C GLY A 80 4.24 -52.05 8.81
N ILE A 81 4.49 -52.43 7.56
CA ILE A 81 4.36 -51.57 6.38
C ILE A 81 2.87 -51.42 6.06
N GLU A 82 2.35 -50.20 6.10
CA GLU A 82 1.14 -49.83 5.36
C GLU A 82 1.35 -48.50 4.64
N VAL A 83 1.05 -48.51 3.35
CA VAL A 83 1.06 -47.36 2.44
C VAL A 83 -0.29 -46.68 2.55
N VAL A 84 -0.31 -45.43 3.03
CA VAL A 84 -1.49 -44.54 3.02
C VAL A 84 -1.12 -43.23 2.32
N PRO A 85 -1.93 -42.74 1.35
CA PRO A 85 -1.63 -41.50 0.66
C PRO A 85 -2.21 -40.27 1.40
N ASP A 86 -1.59 -39.14 1.11
CA ASP A 86 -2.12 -37.77 1.24
C ASP A 86 -2.17 -37.14 2.65
N GLY A 87 -0.98 -36.73 3.11
CA GLY A 87 -0.81 -35.86 4.26
C GLY A 87 -1.07 -34.39 3.92
N ALA A 88 -2.34 -33.98 3.93
CA ALA A 88 -2.69 -32.58 4.11
C ALA A 88 -2.13 -32.13 5.48
N HIS A 89 -1.04 -31.34 5.44
CA HIS A 89 -0.51 -30.67 6.62
C HIS A 89 -1.56 -29.70 7.18
N ARG A 90 -2.41 -30.20 8.08
CA ARG A 90 -3.28 -29.44 8.96
C ARG A 90 -2.38 -28.76 9.99
N TRP A 91 -1.78 -27.62 9.61
CA TRP A 91 -1.07 -26.75 10.53
C TRP A 91 -2.06 -26.30 11.61
N GLN A 92 -1.87 -26.84 12.81
CA GLN A 92 -2.61 -26.42 13.98
C GLN A 92 -2.40 -24.91 14.14
N SER A 93 -3.50 -24.15 14.07
CA SER A 93 -3.51 -22.76 14.52
C SER A 93 -2.80 -22.68 15.88
N PRO A 94 -1.85 -21.75 16.11
CA PRO A 94 -1.17 -21.64 17.38
C PRO A 94 -2.19 -21.71 18.51
N LYS A 95 -2.08 -22.72 19.37
CA LYS A 95 -2.93 -22.84 20.56
C LYS A 95 -2.68 -21.57 21.36
N LEU A 96 -3.64 -20.64 21.32
CA LEU A 96 -3.62 -19.44 22.16
C LEU A 96 -3.37 -19.92 23.60
N PRO A 97 -2.39 -19.34 24.33
CA PRO A 97 -2.13 -19.71 25.71
C PRO A 97 -3.45 -19.71 26.48
N ARG A 98 -3.72 -20.78 27.25
CA ARG A 98 -4.90 -20.86 28.12
C ARG A 98 -4.74 -19.78 29.20
N ILE A 99 -5.24 -18.59 28.91
CA ILE A 99 -5.16 -17.42 29.76
C ILE A 99 -6.13 -17.60 30.93
N ARG A 100 -5.58 -17.61 32.15
CA ARG A 100 -6.35 -17.34 33.37
C ARG A 100 -7.13 -16.06 33.11
N LYS A 101 -8.45 -16.03 33.34
CA LYS A 101 -9.31 -14.82 33.23
C LYS A 101 -8.66 -13.66 34.00
N SER A 102 -7.78 -12.91 33.35
CA SER A 102 -7.18 -11.72 33.90
C SER A 102 -8.29 -10.71 33.84
N LYS A 103 -8.91 -10.42 34.99
CA LYS A 103 -9.66 -9.19 35.17
C LYS A 103 -8.83 -8.08 34.55
N LEU A 104 -9.44 -7.30 33.64
CA LEU A 104 -8.96 -5.97 33.31
C LEU A 104 -8.54 -5.30 34.62
N PRO A 105 -7.49 -4.46 34.65
CA PRO A 105 -7.12 -3.69 35.84
C PRO A 105 -8.31 -2.79 36.24
N SER A 106 -9.28 -3.33 36.97
CA SER A 106 -10.53 -2.64 37.33
C SER A 106 -10.30 -1.68 38.50
N LYS A 107 -9.04 -1.50 38.91
CA LYS A 107 -8.62 -0.51 39.90
C LYS A 107 -7.92 0.60 39.14
N GLY A 108 -8.69 1.53 38.58
CA GLY A 108 -8.19 2.88 38.32
C GLY A 108 -8.80 3.63 37.12
N VAL A 109 -9.16 2.94 36.03
CA VAL A 109 -9.55 3.61 34.79
C VAL A 109 -10.87 3.05 34.28
N ASP A 110 -11.85 3.93 34.10
CA ASP A 110 -13.17 3.60 33.58
C ASP A 110 -13.10 3.12 32.12
N MET A 111 -14.07 2.29 31.70
CA MET A 111 -14.13 1.75 30.34
C MET A 111 -14.29 2.87 29.30
N ASP A 112 -14.99 3.95 29.66
CA ASP A 112 -15.14 5.13 28.81
C ASP A 112 -13.81 5.86 28.62
N CYS A 113 -12.96 5.92 29.65
CA CYS A 113 -11.61 6.46 29.52
C CYS A 113 -10.77 5.64 28.54
N TRP A 114 -10.85 4.30 28.62
CA TRP A 114 -10.18 3.43 27.63
C TRP A 114 -10.72 3.63 26.22
N TYR A 115 -12.04 3.81 26.07
CA TYR A 115 -12.66 4.10 24.78
C TYR A 115 -12.07 5.39 24.18
N ILE A 116 -12.03 6.47 24.97
CA ILE A 116 -11.47 7.75 24.53
C ILE A 116 -9.99 7.60 24.17
N ILE A 117 -9.17 7.00 25.04
CA ILE A 117 -7.72 6.82 24.79
C ILE A 117 -7.48 6.04 23.51
N LEU A 118 -8.18 4.93 23.32
CA LEU A 118 -8.00 4.07 22.15
C LEU A 118 -8.56 4.69 20.87
N SER A 119 -9.55 5.59 20.96
CA SER A 119 -10.04 6.35 19.80
C SER A 119 -8.98 7.27 19.17
N PHE A 120 -7.96 7.68 19.95
CA PHE A 120 -6.83 8.49 19.46
C PHE A 120 -5.60 7.65 19.07
N SER A 121 -5.63 6.33 19.23
CA SER A 121 -4.52 5.45 18.87
C SER A 121 -4.54 5.15 17.37
N ASP A 122 -3.37 4.94 16.75
CA ASP A 122 -3.28 4.56 15.33
C ASP A 122 -3.93 3.16 15.13
N PRO A 123 -4.72 2.92 14.07
CA PRO A 123 -5.27 1.59 13.79
C PRO A 123 -4.23 0.45 13.81
N ALA A 124 -2.99 0.70 13.40
CA ALA A 124 -1.90 -0.27 13.50
C ALA A 124 -1.56 -0.63 14.96
N GLN A 125 -1.55 0.35 15.86
CA GLN A 125 -1.35 0.11 17.29
C GLN A 125 -2.55 -0.63 17.89
N LEU A 126 -3.78 -0.31 17.47
CA LEU A 126 -4.97 -1.04 17.90
C LEU A 126 -4.90 -2.53 17.51
N LEU A 127 -4.38 -2.86 16.32
CA LEU A 127 -4.14 -4.26 15.93
C LEU A 127 -3.11 -4.95 16.82
N GLU A 128 -2.02 -4.25 17.16
CA GLU A 128 -1.00 -4.78 18.07
C GLU A 128 -1.56 -5.04 19.47
N LEU A 129 -2.32 -4.09 20.03
CA LEU A 129 -3.00 -4.24 21.31
C LEU A 129 -4.01 -5.38 21.28
N ARG A 130 -4.83 -5.48 20.22
CA ARG A 130 -5.81 -6.56 20.03
C ARG A 130 -5.13 -7.93 19.99
N THR A 131 -3.95 -8.03 19.39
CA THR A 131 -3.24 -9.30 19.22
C THR A 131 -2.52 -9.73 20.48
N ASN A 132 -1.88 -8.78 21.19
CA ASN A 132 -0.98 -9.08 22.30
C ASN A 132 -1.65 -9.01 23.67
N ILE A 133 -2.78 -8.29 23.82
CA ILE A 133 -3.42 -8.06 25.11
C ILE A 133 -4.85 -8.63 25.09
N PRO A 134 -5.13 -9.72 25.82
CA PRO A 134 -6.43 -10.39 25.82
C PRO A 134 -7.60 -9.48 26.20
N SER A 135 -7.39 -8.53 27.13
CA SER A 135 -8.43 -7.57 27.50
C SER A 135 -8.75 -6.59 26.37
N CYS A 136 -7.74 -6.10 25.65
CA CYS A 136 -7.93 -5.25 24.48
C CYS A 136 -8.58 -6.02 23.34
N TYR A 137 -8.32 -7.32 23.18
CA TYR A 137 -9.01 -8.16 22.21
C TYR A 137 -10.53 -8.08 22.37
N TYR A 138 -11.05 -8.36 23.58
CA TYR A 138 -12.49 -8.32 23.85
C TYR A 138 -13.03 -6.90 23.73
N PHE A 139 -12.34 -5.92 24.32
CA PHE A 139 -12.77 -4.52 24.25
C PHE A 139 -12.90 -4.01 22.81
N LEU A 140 -11.91 -4.26 21.94
CA LEU A 140 -11.91 -3.82 20.54
C LEU A 140 -12.83 -4.66 19.63
N ARG A 141 -13.20 -5.88 20.05
CA ARG A 141 -14.21 -6.68 19.36
C ARG A 141 -15.61 -6.17 19.66
N ASP A 142 -15.86 -5.81 20.92
CA ASP A 142 -17.18 -5.41 21.40
C ASP A 142 -17.49 -3.93 21.10
N ASN A 143 -16.46 -3.13 20.76
CA ASN A 143 -16.58 -1.70 20.41
C ASN A 143 -16.09 -1.42 18.98
N PRO A 144 -16.81 -1.86 17.93
CA PRO A 144 -16.37 -1.71 16.53
C PRO A 144 -16.22 -0.25 16.08
N MET A 145 -16.97 0.68 16.70
CA MET A 145 -16.88 2.11 16.39
C MET A 145 -15.51 2.73 16.69
N LEU A 146 -14.71 2.13 17.59
CA LEU A 146 -13.35 2.60 17.88
C LEU A 146 -12.46 2.60 16.64
N TRP A 147 -12.59 1.59 15.77
CA TRP A 147 -11.81 1.49 14.54
C TRP A 147 -12.11 2.65 13.59
N LYS A 148 -13.39 3.03 13.47
CA LYS A 148 -13.81 4.17 12.67
C LYS A 148 -13.29 5.49 13.23
N LEU A 149 -13.44 5.72 14.54
CA LEU A 149 -12.96 6.95 15.19
C LEU A 149 -11.44 7.09 15.06
N SER A 150 -10.71 6.01 15.34
CA SER A 150 -9.26 5.93 15.17
C SER A 150 -8.82 6.21 13.74
N ARG A 151 -9.49 5.62 12.75
CA ARG A 151 -9.23 5.87 11.32
C ARG A 151 -9.44 7.33 10.95
N MET A 152 -10.58 7.90 11.34
CA MET A 152 -10.93 9.29 11.02
C MET A 152 -9.93 10.28 11.64
N TYR A 153 -9.50 10.02 12.88
CA TYR A 153 -8.54 10.88 13.58
C TYR A 153 -7.16 10.89 12.90
N HIS A 154 -6.63 9.73 12.49
CA HIS A 154 -5.27 9.63 11.95
C HIS A 154 -5.14 9.88 10.46
N TYR A 155 -6.17 9.54 9.68
CA TYR A 155 -6.07 9.57 8.23
C TYR A 155 -7.00 10.57 7.55
N GLY A 156 -8.09 11.02 8.18
CA GLY A 156 -8.96 12.07 7.66
C GLY A 156 -9.64 11.74 6.31
N ASP A 157 -8.91 11.84 5.21
CA ASP A 157 -9.35 11.65 3.83
C ASP A 157 -9.29 10.20 3.33
N LEU A 158 -8.91 9.25 4.20
CA LEU A 158 -8.89 7.83 3.86
C LEU A 158 -10.30 7.31 3.51
N PRO A 159 -10.49 6.70 2.33
CA PRO A 159 -11.79 6.17 1.91
C PRO A 159 -12.44 5.26 2.95
N ASP A 160 -13.75 5.42 3.11
CA ASP A 160 -14.56 4.55 3.94
C ASP A 160 -14.55 3.11 3.40
N PRO A 161 -14.57 2.09 4.28
CA PRO A 161 -14.58 0.70 3.84
C PRO A 161 -15.84 0.40 3.01
N PRO A 162 -15.74 -0.47 1.99
CA PRO A 162 -16.91 -0.96 1.27
C PRO A 162 -17.82 -1.75 2.22
N SER A 163 -19.10 -1.86 1.88
CA SER A 163 -20.11 -2.54 2.70
C SER A 163 -19.76 -4.00 3.09
N GLU A 164 -18.92 -4.67 2.29
CA GLU A 164 -18.43 -6.03 2.55
C GLU A 164 -17.35 -6.13 3.63
N LEU A 165 -16.78 -5.00 4.08
CA LEU A 165 -15.70 -4.95 5.06
C LEU A 165 -16.14 -4.22 6.33
N THR A 166 -15.98 -4.89 7.46
CA THR A 166 -16.02 -4.22 8.77
C THR A 166 -14.81 -3.31 8.94
N GLU A 167 -14.92 -2.27 9.76
CA GLU A 167 -13.81 -1.35 10.07
C GLU A 167 -12.56 -2.08 10.62
N PHE A 168 -12.77 -3.14 11.41
CA PHE A 168 -11.67 -4.00 11.87
C PHE A 168 -11.00 -4.75 10.70
N GLN A 169 -11.77 -5.39 9.82
CA GLN A 169 -11.19 -6.10 8.66
C GLN A 169 -10.48 -5.14 7.72
N TYR A 170 -10.98 -3.90 7.60
CA TYR A 170 -10.34 -2.87 6.81
C TYR A 170 -9.01 -2.43 7.43
N ALA A 171 -8.97 -2.17 8.73
CA ALA A 171 -7.74 -1.88 9.46
C ALA A 171 -6.74 -3.05 9.35
N ASP A 172 -7.20 -4.28 9.56
CA ASP A 172 -6.41 -5.51 9.40
C ASP A 172 -5.87 -5.64 7.98
N LEU A 173 -6.66 -5.36 6.95
CA LEU A 173 -6.25 -5.42 5.54
C LEU A 173 -5.23 -4.34 5.17
N ARG A 174 -5.25 -3.18 5.84
CA ARG A 174 -4.34 -2.06 5.57
C ARG A 174 -3.04 -2.12 6.37
N HIS A 175 -3.12 -2.43 7.67
CA HIS A 175 -2.03 -2.20 8.62
C HIS A 175 -1.30 -3.48 9.08
N ASP A 176 -1.99 -4.62 9.14
CA ASP A 176 -1.38 -5.91 9.50
C ASP A 176 -0.23 -6.35 8.56
N HIS A 177 0.47 -7.42 8.89
CA HIS A 177 1.54 -8.00 8.09
C HIS A 177 1.32 -9.50 7.89
N GLY A 178 1.51 -9.95 6.65
CA GLY A 178 1.50 -11.36 6.34
C GLY A 178 0.50 -11.71 5.25
N CYS A 179 0.80 -12.75 4.47
CA CYS A 179 -0.09 -13.17 3.42
C CYS A 179 -1.36 -13.79 4.03
N MET A 180 -2.55 -13.31 3.66
CA MET A 180 -3.82 -13.87 4.15
C MET A 180 -4.06 -15.33 3.75
N SER A 181 -3.31 -15.85 2.77
CA SER A 181 -3.37 -17.25 2.35
C SER A 181 -2.32 -18.10 3.05
N CYS A 182 -1.03 -17.93 2.69
CA CYS A 182 0.05 -18.79 3.19
C CYS A 182 0.74 -18.26 4.45
N LYS A 183 0.31 -17.12 5.00
CA LYS A 183 0.89 -16.46 6.17
C LYS A 183 2.37 -16.08 6.01
N ALA A 184 2.88 -16.01 4.78
CA ALA A 184 4.24 -15.54 4.51
C ALA A 184 4.49 -14.18 5.18
N PRO A 185 5.51 -14.06 6.05
CA PRO A 185 5.75 -12.86 6.84
C PRO A 185 6.12 -11.68 5.95
N ASN A 186 6.04 -10.47 6.48
CA ASN A 186 6.42 -9.22 5.80
C ASN A 186 5.66 -8.93 4.49
N THR A 187 4.60 -9.66 4.18
CA THR A 187 3.71 -9.32 3.09
C THR A 187 2.92 -8.07 3.50
N ARG A 188 3.12 -6.95 2.82
CA ARG A 188 2.44 -5.68 3.10
C ARG A 188 1.51 -5.23 1.98
N LYS A 189 1.77 -5.64 0.74
CA LYS A 189 0.99 -5.20 -0.43
C LYS A 189 -0.44 -5.72 -0.34
N THR A 190 -1.39 -4.79 -0.37
CA THR A 190 -2.82 -5.06 -0.46
C THR A 190 -3.25 -4.90 -1.91
N TYR A 191 -4.05 -5.85 -2.39
CA TYR A 191 -4.64 -5.82 -3.72
C TYR A 191 -6.10 -5.41 -3.56
N TRP A 192 -6.36 -4.10 -3.64
CA TRP A 192 -7.68 -3.52 -3.32
C TRP A 192 -8.80 -4.04 -4.21
N ALA A 193 -8.52 -4.35 -5.49
CA ALA A 193 -9.46 -5.05 -6.37
C ALA A 193 -10.04 -6.33 -5.74
N PHE A 194 -9.20 -7.05 -5.00
CA PHE A 194 -9.53 -8.33 -4.40
C PHE A 194 -9.82 -8.26 -2.90
N LEU A 195 -9.61 -7.10 -2.27
CA LEU A 195 -9.68 -6.91 -0.81
C LEU A 195 -8.83 -7.98 -0.08
N ARG A 196 -7.62 -8.23 -0.57
CA ARG A 196 -6.70 -9.25 -0.02
C ARG A 196 -5.27 -8.75 0.05
N ARG A 197 -4.58 -9.16 1.11
CA ARG A 197 -3.13 -9.00 1.26
C ARG A 197 -2.44 -10.33 0.94
N TRP A 198 -1.78 -10.41 -0.21
CA TRP A 198 -1.13 -11.65 -0.65
C TRP A 198 0.33 -11.47 -1.02
N CYS A 199 1.12 -12.53 -0.87
CA CYS A 199 2.43 -12.58 -1.51
C CYS A 199 2.24 -12.78 -3.02
N LYS A 200 3.28 -12.48 -3.81
CA LYS A 200 3.23 -12.61 -5.27
C LYS A 200 2.81 -14.02 -5.72
N THR A 201 3.35 -15.06 -5.07
CA THR A 201 3.02 -16.46 -5.37
C THR A 201 1.54 -16.76 -5.13
N CYS A 202 0.99 -16.36 -3.98
CA CYS A 202 -0.43 -16.60 -3.68
C CYS A 202 -1.34 -15.82 -4.62
N LEU A 203 -1.02 -14.56 -4.92
CA LEU A 203 -1.77 -13.76 -5.89
C LEU A 203 -1.83 -14.49 -7.24
N GLN A 204 -0.68 -14.90 -7.77
CA GLN A 204 -0.60 -15.57 -9.07
C GLN A 204 -1.31 -16.94 -9.07
N SER A 205 -1.23 -17.71 -7.99
CA SER A 205 -1.91 -19.01 -7.89
C SER A 205 -3.43 -18.93 -7.73
N LYS A 206 -3.94 -17.79 -7.25
CA LYS A 206 -5.37 -17.59 -6.95
C LYS A 206 -6.09 -16.71 -7.96
N THR A 207 -5.35 -16.19 -8.93
CA THR A 207 -5.91 -15.38 -10.01
C THR A 207 -5.89 -16.16 -11.32
N LEU A 208 -6.94 -15.96 -12.12
CA LEU A 208 -7.03 -16.44 -13.49
C LEU A 208 -6.89 -15.24 -14.42
N LYS A 209 -6.22 -15.44 -15.56
CA LYS A 209 -6.26 -14.47 -16.64
C LYS A 209 -7.63 -14.55 -17.33
N GLU A 210 -8.03 -13.46 -17.94
CA GLU A 210 -9.31 -13.35 -18.65
C GLU A 210 -9.60 -14.53 -19.57
N HIS A 211 -8.67 -14.90 -20.46
CA HIS A 211 -8.86 -16.05 -21.36
C HIS A 211 -9.15 -17.38 -20.64
N ASP A 212 -8.52 -17.65 -19.50
CA ASP A 212 -8.74 -18.86 -18.70
C ASP A 212 -10.10 -18.80 -17.98
N ALA A 213 -10.47 -17.60 -17.50
CA ALA A 213 -11.76 -17.37 -16.86
C ALA A 213 -12.92 -17.56 -17.86
N MET A 214 -12.76 -17.12 -19.12
CA MET A 214 -13.80 -17.30 -20.15
C MET A 214 -14.06 -18.78 -20.47
N VAL A 215 -13.07 -19.67 -20.33
CA VAL A 215 -13.28 -21.12 -20.46
C VAL A 215 -14.12 -21.65 -19.30
N MET A 216 -13.93 -21.13 -18.09
CA MET A 216 -14.72 -21.51 -16.91
C MET A 216 -16.14 -20.90 -16.90
N LEU A 217 -16.34 -19.79 -17.61
CA LEU A 217 -17.65 -19.17 -17.84
C LEU A 217 -18.39 -19.82 -19.01
N ARG A 218 -18.15 -21.11 -19.26
CA ARG A 218 -18.95 -21.93 -20.17
C ARG A 218 -19.47 -23.12 -19.40
N THR A 219 -20.78 -23.36 -19.50
CA THR A 219 -21.38 -24.54 -18.86
C THR A 219 -20.93 -25.83 -19.58
N PRO A 220 -21.08 -27.01 -18.94
CA PRO A 220 -20.87 -28.29 -19.63
C PRO A 220 -21.71 -28.46 -20.89
N ASP A 221 -22.88 -27.80 -20.95
CA ASP A 221 -23.79 -27.79 -22.10
C ASP A 221 -23.36 -26.82 -23.21
N GLY A 222 -22.26 -26.07 -23.00
CA GLY A 222 -21.74 -25.10 -23.95
C GLY A 222 -22.42 -23.73 -23.89
N GLU A 223 -23.26 -23.46 -22.89
CA GLU A 223 -23.88 -22.14 -22.68
C GLU A 223 -22.80 -21.11 -22.33
N ASP A 224 -22.83 -19.98 -23.03
CA ASP A 224 -21.88 -18.89 -22.86
C ASP A 224 -22.32 -17.95 -21.72
N LEU A 225 -21.56 -17.96 -20.61
CA LEU A 225 -21.76 -17.12 -19.44
C LEU A 225 -20.74 -15.97 -19.36
N THR A 226 -20.06 -15.64 -20.46
CA THR A 226 -19.04 -14.58 -20.49
C THR A 226 -19.57 -13.20 -20.05
N PHE A 227 -20.87 -12.94 -20.21
CA PHE A 227 -21.52 -11.71 -19.71
C PHE A 227 -21.41 -11.54 -18.18
N LEU A 228 -21.23 -12.64 -17.42
CA LEU A 228 -21.00 -12.61 -15.97
C LEU A 228 -19.62 -12.06 -15.60
N ALA A 229 -18.71 -11.87 -16.55
CA ALA A 229 -17.41 -11.25 -16.27
C ALA A 229 -17.54 -9.82 -15.72
N ASN A 230 -18.60 -9.09 -16.10
CA ASN A 230 -18.90 -7.75 -15.57
C ASN A 230 -19.37 -7.78 -14.11
N CYS A 231 -19.75 -8.95 -13.61
CA CYS A 231 -20.16 -9.19 -12.23
C CYS A 231 -19.00 -9.72 -11.35
N LEU A 232 -17.75 -9.65 -11.85
CA LEU A 232 -16.56 -10.08 -11.12
C LEU A 232 -15.59 -8.91 -10.85
N PRO A 233 -15.06 -8.79 -9.61
CA PRO A 233 -13.95 -7.89 -9.36
C PRO A 233 -12.73 -8.27 -10.21
N SER A 234 -12.11 -7.28 -10.85
CA SER A 234 -10.97 -7.51 -11.74
C SER A 234 -9.75 -6.69 -11.36
N GLY A 235 -8.58 -7.26 -11.63
CA GLY A 235 -7.28 -6.61 -11.51
C GLY A 235 -6.53 -6.61 -12.83
N ILE A 236 -5.40 -5.91 -12.87
CA ILE A 236 -4.55 -5.80 -14.06
C ILE A 236 -3.15 -6.32 -13.76
N PHE A 237 -2.65 -7.22 -14.60
CA PHE A 237 -1.26 -7.62 -14.66
C PHE A 237 -0.54 -7.02 -15.88
N ASP A 238 0.74 -6.66 -15.70
CA ASP A 238 1.64 -6.37 -16.82
C ASP A 238 2.10 -7.66 -17.55
N SER A 239 2.88 -7.50 -18.62
CA SER A 239 3.46 -8.61 -19.38
C SER A 239 4.43 -9.49 -18.58
N TRP A 240 4.96 -8.98 -17.46
CA TRP A 240 5.85 -9.69 -16.54
C TRP A 240 5.11 -10.32 -15.34
N GLY A 241 3.78 -10.27 -15.33
CA GLY A 241 2.94 -10.84 -14.28
C GLY A 241 3.02 -10.08 -12.95
N ASN A 242 3.33 -8.79 -12.98
CA ASN A 242 3.19 -7.90 -11.83
C ASN A 242 1.81 -7.24 -11.85
N PHE A 243 1.17 -7.18 -10.69
CA PHE A 243 -0.07 -6.43 -10.51
C PHE A 243 0.19 -4.92 -10.57
N VAL A 244 -0.48 -4.25 -11.49
CA VAL A 244 -0.33 -2.82 -11.77
C VAL A 244 -1.52 -1.97 -11.31
N GLY A 245 -2.69 -2.58 -11.06
CA GLY A 245 -3.84 -1.83 -10.54
C GLY A 245 -5.17 -2.56 -10.68
N VAL A 246 -6.25 -1.84 -10.39
CA VAL A 246 -7.65 -2.28 -10.55
C VAL A 246 -8.04 -2.34 -12.03
N GLY A 247 -8.79 -3.38 -12.41
CA GLY A 247 -9.22 -3.66 -13.80
C GLY A 247 -10.60 -3.10 -14.18
N PRO A 248 -11.06 -3.38 -15.42
CA PRO A 248 -10.41 -4.22 -16.44
C PRO A 248 -9.25 -3.51 -17.18
N ALA A 249 -8.43 -4.27 -17.91
CA ALA A 249 -7.37 -3.71 -18.74
C ALA A 249 -7.92 -3.04 -20.00
N THR A 250 -7.43 -1.85 -20.33
CA THR A 250 -7.84 -1.10 -21.55
C THR A 250 -6.89 -1.28 -22.73
N THR A 251 -5.73 -1.91 -22.52
CA THR A 251 -4.69 -2.07 -23.55
C THR A 251 -4.22 -3.52 -23.64
N HIS A 252 -3.87 -3.98 -24.83
CA HIS A 252 -3.41 -5.36 -25.07
C HIS A 252 -2.10 -5.73 -24.36
N ALA A 253 -1.29 -4.75 -23.95
CA ALA A 253 -0.06 -4.99 -23.18
C ALA A 253 -0.36 -5.43 -21.73
N LEU A 254 -1.57 -5.15 -21.27
CA LEU A 254 -2.07 -5.42 -19.94
C LEU A 254 -3.08 -6.58 -20.00
N LYS A 255 -3.16 -7.34 -18.92
CA LYS A 255 -4.02 -8.53 -18.83
C LYS A 255 -5.00 -8.37 -17.68
N THR A 256 -6.28 -8.49 -17.97
CA THR A 256 -7.33 -8.58 -16.96
C THR A 256 -7.20 -9.92 -16.23
N VAL A 257 -7.31 -9.88 -14.90
CA VAL A 257 -7.28 -11.06 -14.03
C VAL A 257 -8.46 -11.04 -13.06
N PHE A 258 -8.99 -12.22 -12.75
CA PHE A 258 -10.10 -12.44 -11.82
C PHE A 258 -9.67 -13.39 -10.69
N LEU A 259 -10.36 -13.39 -9.56
CA LEU A 259 -10.14 -14.44 -8.55
C LEU A 259 -10.75 -15.76 -9.02
N LEU A 260 -9.97 -16.84 -8.93
CA LEU A 260 -10.44 -18.19 -9.23
C LEU A 260 -11.66 -18.59 -8.39
N SER A 261 -11.68 -18.19 -7.11
CA SER A 261 -12.80 -18.44 -6.21
C SER A 261 -14.08 -17.76 -6.69
N ASP A 262 -13.97 -16.52 -7.15
CA ASP A 262 -15.12 -15.69 -7.48
C ASP A 262 -15.72 -16.13 -8.82
N VAL A 263 -14.88 -16.53 -9.78
CA VAL A 263 -15.32 -17.17 -11.04
C VAL A 263 -16.10 -18.46 -10.74
N ARG A 264 -15.59 -19.32 -9.85
CA ARG A 264 -16.30 -20.56 -9.47
C ARG A 264 -17.61 -20.25 -8.74
N GLN A 265 -17.59 -19.27 -7.85
CA GLN A 265 -18.75 -18.88 -7.07
C GLN A 265 -19.85 -18.33 -7.97
N ILE A 266 -19.54 -17.44 -8.91
CA ILE A 266 -20.58 -16.84 -9.76
C ILE A 266 -21.23 -17.86 -10.70
N VAL A 267 -20.46 -18.84 -11.21
CA VAL A 267 -21.00 -19.95 -12.00
C VAL A 267 -21.92 -20.84 -11.16
N ALA A 268 -21.53 -21.15 -9.92
CA ALA A 268 -22.35 -21.93 -9.01
C ALA A 268 -23.65 -21.20 -8.62
N GLU A 269 -23.58 -19.90 -8.33
CA GLU A 269 -24.75 -19.07 -8.03
C GLU A 269 -25.70 -18.97 -9.24
N TYR A 270 -25.15 -18.80 -10.45
CA TYR A 270 -25.95 -18.80 -11.68
C TYR A 270 -26.68 -20.14 -11.88
N ALA A 271 -25.98 -21.27 -11.73
CA ALA A 271 -26.57 -22.60 -11.85
C ALA A 271 -27.67 -22.83 -10.81
N GLN A 272 -27.47 -22.39 -9.56
CA GLN A 272 -28.48 -22.47 -8.51
C GLN A 272 -29.70 -21.60 -8.84
N LEU A 273 -29.49 -20.38 -9.31
CA LEU A 273 -30.60 -19.49 -9.70
C LEU A 273 -31.38 -20.08 -10.87
N LYS A 274 -30.71 -20.68 -11.85
CA LYS A 274 -31.33 -21.34 -13.01
C LYS A 274 -32.20 -22.52 -12.57
N ALA A 275 -31.68 -23.39 -11.72
CA ALA A 275 -32.42 -24.54 -11.19
C ALA A 275 -33.66 -24.15 -10.36
N GLN A 276 -33.67 -22.97 -9.72
CA GLN A 276 -34.82 -22.48 -8.95
C GLN A 276 -35.94 -21.89 -9.80
N ASN A 277 -35.68 -21.57 -11.07
CA ASN A 277 -36.62 -20.86 -11.95
C ASN A 277 -36.85 -21.63 -13.26
N GLU A 278 -36.62 -22.95 -13.28
CA GLU A 278 -36.65 -23.77 -14.49
C GLU A 278 -38.03 -23.80 -15.17
N ASP A 279 -39.11 -23.69 -14.38
CA ASP A 279 -40.49 -23.83 -14.87
C ASP A 279 -41.09 -22.56 -15.50
N ASP A 280 -40.51 -21.37 -15.25
CA ASP A 280 -41.04 -20.08 -15.76
C ASP A 280 -39.95 -19.23 -16.41
N HIS A 281 -39.89 -19.26 -17.75
CA HIS A 281 -38.91 -18.51 -18.53
C HIS A 281 -39.00 -16.98 -18.34
N ALA A 282 -40.21 -16.44 -18.14
CA ALA A 282 -40.41 -15.00 -17.98
C ALA A 282 -39.89 -14.53 -16.62
N GLU A 283 -40.22 -15.28 -15.56
CA GLU A 283 -39.74 -14.98 -14.21
C GLU A 283 -38.23 -15.25 -14.08
N TRP A 284 -37.70 -16.30 -14.72
CA TRP A 284 -36.25 -16.54 -14.84
C TRP A 284 -35.51 -15.34 -15.41
N SER A 285 -35.94 -14.84 -16.57
CA SER A 285 -35.29 -13.72 -17.25
C SER A 285 -35.28 -12.45 -16.41
N LYS A 286 -36.35 -12.22 -15.65
CA LYS A 286 -36.51 -11.07 -14.74
C LYS A 286 -35.60 -11.21 -13.52
N ASN A 287 -35.60 -12.38 -12.87
CA ASN A 287 -34.75 -12.68 -11.71
C ASN A 287 -33.27 -12.65 -12.06
N LEU A 288 -32.88 -13.19 -13.22
CA LEU A 288 -31.51 -13.13 -13.73
C LEU A 288 -31.05 -11.68 -13.93
N ARG A 289 -31.86 -10.84 -14.59
CA ARG A 289 -31.55 -9.41 -14.80
C ARG A 289 -31.38 -8.66 -13.48
N ALA A 290 -32.29 -8.87 -12.52
CA ALA A 290 -32.21 -8.25 -11.21
C ALA A 290 -30.95 -8.69 -10.44
N TRP A 291 -30.60 -9.98 -10.51
CA TRP A 291 -29.40 -10.52 -9.88
C TRP A 291 -28.11 -9.98 -10.51
N ILE A 292 -28.01 -9.95 -11.85
CA ILE A 292 -26.87 -9.37 -12.58
C ILE A 292 -26.70 -7.90 -12.24
N LEU A 293 -27.77 -7.11 -12.24
CA LEU A 293 -27.73 -5.68 -11.95
C LEU A 293 -27.16 -5.44 -10.54
N LYS A 294 -27.66 -6.17 -9.54
CA LYS A 294 -27.17 -6.09 -8.16
C LYS A 294 -25.70 -6.46 -8.03
N LYS A 295 -25.25 -7.53 -8.70
CA LYS A 295 -23.84 -7.94 -8.69
C LYS A 295 -22.93 -6.92 -9.37
N THR A 296 -23.39 -6.34 -10.47
CA THR A 296 -22.64 -5.33 -11.23
C THR A 296 -22.47 -4.05 -10.42
N GLU A 297 -23.53 -3.59 -9.75
CA GLU A 297 -23.50 -2.43 -8.86
C GLU A 297 -22.48 -2.62 -7.72
N LEU A 298 -22.48 -3.78 -7.07
CA LEU A 298 -21.52 -4.13 -6.02
C LEU A 298 -20.07 -4.13 -6.55
N VAL A 299 -19.83 -4.68 -7.75
CA VAL A 299 -18.50 -4.69 -8.35
C VAL A 299 -18.02 -3.29 -8.71
N GLU A 300 -18.90 -2.43 -9.23
CA GLU A 300 -18.56 -1.03 -9.52
C GLU A 300 -18.31 -0.21 -8.24
N GLU A 301 -19.08 -0.41 -7.17
CA GLU A 301 -18.79 0.18 -5.83
C GLU A 301 -17.38 -0.21 -5.38
N ARG A 302 -17.06 -1.51 -5.45
CA ARG A 302 -15.78 -2.06 -5.03
C ARG A 302 -14.62 -1.56 -5.89
N LYS A 303 -14.82 -1.42 -7.19
CA LYS A 303 -13.86 -0.86 -8.13
C LYS A 303 -13.61 0.63 -7.87
N ALA A 304 -14.67 1.40 -7.63
CA ALA A 304 -14.58 2.81 -7.26
C ALA A 304 -13.82 2.99 -5.94
N PHE A 305 -14.13 2.17 -4.92
CA PHE A 305 -13.38 2.14 -3.66
C PHE A 305 -11.90 1.81 -3.90
N ALA A 306 -11.60 0.77 -4.66
CA ALA A 306 -10.23 0.35 -4.91
C ALA A 306 -9.41 1.42 -5.66
N HIS A 307 -10.01 2.12 -6.64
CA HIS A 307 -9.37 3.27 -7.30
C HIS A 307 -9.11 4.43 -6.33
N LYS A 308 -10.09 4.79 -5.49
CA LYS A 308 -9.90 5.83 -4.47
C LYS A 308 -8.76 5.47 -3.51
N MET A 309 -8.68 4.21 -3.12
CA MET A 309 -7.60 3.71 -2.25
C MET A 309 -6.23 3.76 -2.91
N GLU A 310 -6.10 3.29 -4.15
CA GLU A 310 -4.82 3.35 -4.88
C GLU A 310 -4.38 4.80 -5.10
N ALA A 311 -5.31 5.70 -5.42
CA ALA A 311 -5.04 7.13 -5.58
C ALA A 311 -4.57 7.76 -4.26
N TRP A 312 -5.27 7.49 -3.15
CA TRP A 312 -4.88 7.97 -1.82
C TRP A 312 -3.48 7.47 -1.42
N GLU A 313 -3.19 6.18 -1.59
CA GLU A 313 -1.87 5.61 -1.28
C GLU A 313 -0.75 6.21 -2.14
N GLU A 314 -1.05 6.56 -3.39
CA GLU A 314 -0.10 7.22 -4.29
C GLU A 314 0.13 8.69 -3.88
N THR A 315 -0.92 9.43 -3.51
CA THR A 315 -0.79 10.79 -2.97
C THR A 315 0.11 10.82 -1.74
N ILE A 316 -0.16 9.96 -0.74
CA ILE A 316 0.66 9.87 0.48
C ILE A 316 2.11 9.48 0.16
N ARG A 317 2.33 8.60 -0.83
CA ARG A 317 3.68 8.21 -1.27
C ARG A 317 4.41 9.38 -1.92
N ASN A 318 3.72 10.16 -2.73
CA ASN A 318 4.26 11.33 -3.40
C ASN A 318 4.60 12.43 -2.40
N GLU A 319 3.71 12.74 -1.46
CA GLU A 319 3.96 13.69 -0.37
C GLU A 319 5.21 13.32 0.45
N ARG A 320 5.36 12.06 0.84
CA ARG A 320 6.57 11.57 1.53
C ARG A 320 7.81 11.72 0.66
N SER A 321 7.71 11.46 -0.63
CA SER A 321 8.82 11.59 -1.57
C SER A 321 9.25 13.05 -1.74
N TYR A 322 8.29 13.98 -1.80
CA TYR A 322 8.54 15.42 -1.81
C TYR A 322 9.17 15.91 -0.50
N ASP A 323 8.62 15.52 0.65
CA ASP A 323 9.19 15.83 1.97
C ASP A 323 10.63 15.31 2.09
N TYR A 324 10.89 14.08 1.64
CA TYR A 324 12.24 13.51 1.64
C TYR A 324 13.19 14.29 0.74
N SER A 325 12.75 14.69 -0.45
CA SER A 325 13.54 15.52 -1.37
C SER A 325 13.85 16.89 -0.74
N ALA A 326 12.85 17.53 -0.15
CA ALA A 326 12.99 18.81 0.53
C ALA A 326 13.98 18.73 1.70
N LYS A 327 13.89 17.70 2.55
CA LYS A 327 14.82 17.45 3.67
C LYS A 327 16.26 17.22 3.19
N LYS A 328 16.45 16.42 2.13
CA LYS A 328 17.78 16.22 1.52
C LYS A 328 18.35 17.52 0.97
N SER A 329 17.53 18.34 0.31
CA SER A 329 17.94 19.66 -0.21
C SER A 329 18.35 20.62 0.92
N LYS A 330 17.51 20.76 1.96
CA LYS A 330 17.83 21.55 3.18
C LYS A 330 19.14 21.10 3.83
N ARG A 331 19.37 19.79 3.87
CA ARG A 331 20.59 19.22 4.44
C ARG A 331 21.82 19.50 3.58
N LYS A 332 21.68 19.45 2.24
CA LYS A 332 22.72 19.82 1.29
C LYS A 332 23.16 21.27 1.52
N THR A 333 22.21 22.21 1.55
CA THR A 333 22.50 23.64 1.72
C THR A 333 23.07 23.97 3.09
N TYR A 334 22.54 23.36 4.16
CA TYR A 334 23.06 23.54 5.52
C TYR A 334 24.52 23.10 5.66
N PHE A 335 24.88 21.91 5.17
CA PHE A 335 26.26 21.43 5.24
C PHE A 335 27.21 22.21 4.34
N GLN A 336 26.77 22.67 3.18
CA GLN A 336 27.58 23.54 2.31
C GLN A 336 27.89 24.86 3.00
N LYS A 337 26.88 25.51 3.60
CA LYS A 337 27.06 26.73 4.38
C LYS A 337 28.06 26.49 5.53
N LYS A 338 27.85 25.44 6.32
CA LYS A 338 28.73 25.11 7.45
C LYS A 338 30.17 24.79 7.03
N ALA A 339 30.37 24.17 5.86
CA ALA A 339 31.70 23.87 5.33
C ALA A 339 32.42 25.11 4.79
N SER A 340 31.68 26.09 4.26
CA SER A 340 32.25 27.39 3.84
C SER A 340 32.72 28.25 5.02
N GLU A 341 32.20 28.00 6.23
CA GLU A 341 32.59 28.67 7.48
C GLU A 341 33.86 28.05 8.12
N LEU A 342 34.42 26.97 7.55
CA LEU A 342 35.63 26.32 8.08
C LEU A 342 36.91 27.05 7.66
N THR A 343 38.00 26.81 8.40
CA THR A 343 39.34 27.30 8.09
C THR A 343 40.31 26.12 8.00
N PRO A 344 40.77 25.71 6.80
CA PRO A 344 40.44 26.29 5.49
C PRO A 344 39.01 25.95 5.02
N ALA A 345 38.39 26.84 4.25
CA ALA A 345 37.07 26.61 3.70
C ALA A 345 37.11 25.40 2.74
N ILE A 346 36.05 24.59 2.76
CA ILE A 346 35.89 23.45 1.86
C ILE A 346 34.85 23.83 0.80
N SER A 347 35.26 23.84 -0.45
CA SER A 347 34.41 24.19 -1.58
C SER A 347 33.35 23.11 -1.84
N VAL A 348 32.24 23.50 -2.47
CA VAL A 348 31.16 22.56 -2.84
C VAL A 348 31.66 21.41 -3.72
N ARG A 349 32.59 21.69 -4.65
CA ARG A 349 33.17 20.67 -5.54
C ARG A 349 33.97 19.63 -4.77
N GLU A 350 34.77 20.06 -3.79
CA GLU A 350 35.51 19.14 -2.91
C GLU A 350 34.54 18.29 -2.09
N MET A 351 33.49 18.90 -1.53
CA MET A 351 32.46 18.18 -0.78
C MET A 351 31.79 17.09 -1.64
N GLU A 352 31.43 17.39 -2.89
CA GLU A 352 30.76 16.43 -3.78
C GLU A 352 31.65 15.21 -4.12
N CYS A 353 32.97 15.36 -4.05
CA CYS A 353 33.93 14.27 -4.17
C CYS A 353 34.01 13.40 -2.90
N CYS A 354 33.71 13.97 -1.73
CA CYS A 354 33.80 13.30 -0.43
C CYS A 354 32.67 12.24 -0.24
N PRO A 355 32.98 10.93 -0.10
CA PRO A 355 31.97 9.90 0.13
C PRO A 355 31.14 10.12 1.39
N SER A 356 31.71 10.68 2.45
CA SER A 356 30.98 10.94 3.69
C SER A 356 29.92 12.03 3.52
N TYR A 357 30.20 13.07 2.73
CA TYR A 357 29.21 14.09 2.38
C TYR A 357 28.04 13.51 1.58
N ARG A 358 28.33 12.75 0.52
CA ARG A 358 27.28 12.13 -0.33
C ARG A 358 26.34 11.23 0.48
N ARG A 359 26.88 10.44 1.41
CA ARG A 359 26.07 9.63 2.34
C ARG A 359 25.25 10.51 3.29
N ALA A 360 25.83 11.58 3.81
CA ALA A 360 25.16 12.45 4.77
C ALA A 360 23.96 13.20 4.15
N ILE A 361 24.08 13.71 2.93
CA ILE A 361 22.98 14.41 2.24
C ILE A 361 21.90 13.46 1.70
N ALA A 362 22.21 12.15 1.55
CA ALA A 362 21.25 11.16 1.11
C ALA A 362 20.21 10.78 2.19
N ILE A 363 20.45 11.13 3.46
CA ILE A 363 19.57 10.82 4.58
C ILE A 363 18.42 11.85 4.63
N PRO A 364 17.14 11.42 4.48
CA PRO A 364 15.98 12.31 4.50
C PRO A 364 15.59 12.70 5.94
N LYS A 365 16.46 13.45 6.60
CA LYS A 365 16.23 14.03 7.93
C LYS A 365 16.60 15.50 7.90
N ASP A 366 15.91 16.31 8.70
CA ASP A 366 16.26 17.71 8.84
C ASP A 366 17.70 17.87 9.34
N PRO A 367 18.44 18.86 8.80
CA PRO A 367 19.79 19.14 9.25
C PRO A 367 19.77 19.57 10.72
N ASN A 368 20.74 19.08 11.49
CA ASN A 368 20.95 19.51 12.86
C ASN A 368 22.45 19.61 13.17
N ASN A 369 22.80 20.34 14.23
CA ASN A 369 24.19 20.60 14.60
C ASN A 369 24.93 19.29 14.95
N THR A 370 24.28 18.34 15.61
CA THR A 370 24.87 17.03 15.93
C THR A 370 25.32 16.28 14.68
N SER A 371 24.50 16.27 13.64
CA SER A 371 24.82 15.62 12.37
C SER A 371 25.97 16.31 11.63
N TRP A 372 26.12 17.63 11.81
CA TRP A 372 27.27 18.38 11.30
C TRP A 372 28.54 18.05 12.07
N LEU A 373 28.50 18.03 13.39
CA LEU A 373 29.66 17.67 14.23
C LEU A 373 30.19 16.26 13.93
N GLN A 374 29.30 15.33 13.57
CA GLN A 374 29.70 13.98 13.13
C GLN A 374 30.30 13.94 11.71
N LEU A 375 29.86 14.83 10.83
CA LEU A 375 30.31 14.90 9.45
C LEU A 375 31.64 15.66 9.32
N LYS A 376 31.77 16.78 10.04
CA LYS A 376 32.90 17.73 9.99
C LYS A 376 34.28 17.04 9.99
N PRO A 377 34.66 16.22 10.98
CA PRO A 377 36.01 15.64 11.03
C PRO A 377 36.29 14.68 9.85
N LYS A 378 35.26 14.00 9.34
CA LYS A 378 35.39 13.13 8.16
C LYS A 378 35.56 13.96 6.90
N LEU A 379 34.81 15.05 6.78
CA LEU A 379 34.86 15.94 5.65
C LEU A 379 36.21 16.67 5.55
N GLU A 380 36.74 17.17 6.67
CA GLU A 380 38.05 17.81 6.74
C GLU A 380 39.16 16.85 6.33
N LYS A 381 39.13 15.60 6.84
CA LYS A 381 40.09 14.56 6.45
C LYS A 381 40.00 14.22 4.95
N GLU A 382 38.81 13.93 4.45
CA GLU A 382 38.60 13.57 3.03
C GLU A 382 38.99 14.72 2.09
N ALA A 383 38.68 15.97 2.46
CA ALA A 383 39.06 17.15 1.68
C ALA A 383 40.57 17.39 1.70
N ALA A 384 41.25 17.20 2.84
CA ALA A 384 42.70 17.30 2.92
C ALA A 384 43.40 16.23 2.06
N GLU A 385 42.91 14.99 2.08
CA GLU A 385 43.41 13.91 1.22
C GLU A 385 43.20 14.22 -0.28
N LEU A 386 42.06 14.83 -0.65
CA LEU A 386 41.82 15.28 -2.03
C LEU A 386 42.81 16.37 -2.44
N LYS A 387 43.04 17.38 -1.59
CA LYS A 387 44.04 18.43 -1.86
C LYS A 387 45.44 17.85 -2.02
N ALA A 388 45.85 16.90 -1.17
CA ALA A 388 47.15 16.23 -1.27
C ALA A 388 47.32 15.42 -2.57
N LYS A 389 46.23 14.92 -3.16
CA LYS A 389 46.23 14.17 -4.43
C LYS A 389 46.19 15.06 -5.68
N GLY A 390 46.32 16.38 -5.54
CA GLY A 390 46.25 17.33 -6.66
C GLY A 390 44.86 17.94 -6.86
N GLY A 391 43.98 17.86 -5.86
CA GLY A 391 42.64 18.47 -5.88
C GLY A 391 41.53 17.55 -6.39
N PRO A 392 40.28 18.07 -6.51
CA PRO A 392 39.25 17.41 -7.29
C PRO A 392 39.80 17.11 -8.68
N PRO A 393 39.39 16.03 -9.36
CA PRO A 393 39.65 15.91 -10.79
C PRO A 393 39.01 17.14 -11.42
N GLU A 394 39.83 18.15 -11.72
CA GLU A 394 39.39 19.27 -12.53
C GLU A 394 38.77 18.66 -13.77
N ASP A 395 37.72 19.30 -14.30
CA ASP A 395 37.34 19.08 -15.69
C ASP A 395 38.64 19.09 -16.47
N ARG A 396 39.16 17.91 -16.78
CA ARG A 396 40.11 17.72 -17.85
C ARG A 396 39.27 18.14 -19.03
N THR A 397 39.25 19.45 -19.24
CA THR A 397 38.95 20.09 -20.49
C THR A 397 39.64 19.16 -21.45
N ARG A 398 38.87 18.59 -22.37
CA ARG A 398 39.40 17.91 -23.54
C ARG A 398 40.25 18.95 -24.29
N VAL A 399 41.41 19.30 -23.74
CA VAL A 399 42.45 20.02 -24.44
C VAL A 399 43.03 18.94 -25.32
N SER A 400 42.46 18.90 -26.53
CA SER A 400 43.07 18.44 -27.76
C SER A 400 44.12 17.37 -27.56
N SER A 401 43.69 16.12 -27.70
CA SER A 401 44.52 15.13 -28.37
C SER A 401 45.01 15.76 -29.68
N THR A 402 46.31 15.94 -29.77
CA THR A 402 47.03 16.33 -30.97
C THR A 402 46.57 15.46 -32.17
N PRO A 403 46.30 16.04 -33.34
CA PRO A 403 45.88 15.29 -34.51
C PRO A 403 47.09 14.58 -35.15
N GLY A 404 47.13 13.25 -35.02
CA GLY A 404 47.97 12.36 -35.80
C GLY A 404 47.12 11.63 -36.84
N MET A 405 47.40 11.94 -38.10
CA MET A 405 46.75 11.55 -39.37
C MET A 405 46.33 10.07 -39.49
N THR A 406 45.11 9.79 -39.98
CA THR A 406 44.84 9.32 -41.37
C THR A 406 43.34 9.28 -41.68
N SER A 407 42.97 10.04 -42.73
CA SER A 407 41.87 9.93 -43.70
C SER A 407 40.56 9.18 -43.38
N GLY A 408 39.43 9.88 -43.53
CA GLY A 408 38.13 9.22 -43.73
C GLY A 408 36.89 10.11 -43.55
N THR A 409 36.63 10.97 -44.54
CA THR A 409 35.31 11.44 -45.01
C THR A 409 34.38 12.21 -44.06
N SER A 410 34.09 13.42 -44.50
CA SER A 410 33.39 14.54 -43.87
C SER A 410 31.86 14.49 -43.99
N THR A 411 31.16 15.02 -42.98
CA THR A 411 29.89 15.78 -43.16
C THR A 411 29.73 16.74 -41.97
N PRO A 412 29.53 18.06 -42.18
CA PRO A 412 29.49 19.02 -41.07
C PRO A 412 28.06 19.21 -40.55
N LEU A 413 27.89 19.23 -39.22
CA LEU A 413 26.69 19.78 -38.58
C LEU A 413 27.06 20.99 -37.73
N ARG A 414 26.41 22.10 -38.06
CA ARG A 414 26.57 23.47 -37.55
C ARG A 414 25.96 23.55 -36.13
N SER A 415 26.76 23.89 -35.13
CA SER A 415 26.29 24.21 -33.77
C SER A 415 26.09 25.72 -33.66
N MET A 416 24.90 26.16 -33.25
CA MET A 416 24.61 27.53 -32.83
C MET A 416 24.52 27.52 -31.30
N ASP A 417 25.41 28.27 -30.66
CA ASP A 417 25.37 28.56 -29.23
C ASP A 417 24.31 29.63 -28.95
N PHE A 418 23.48 29.42 -27.91
CA PHE A 418 22.66 30.46 -27.30
C PHE A 418 22.91 30.49 -25.78
N PRO A 419 23.12 31.67 -25.17
CA PRO A 419 23.33 31.80 -23.74
C PRO A 419 22.01 31.71 -22.97
N HIS A 420 22.04 31.01 -21.84
CA HIS A 420 20.90 30.78 -20.95
C HIS A 420 20.83 31.90 -19.90
N SER A 421 19.89 32.82 -20.05
CA SER A 421 19.46 33.77 -19.02
C SER A 421 18.13 33.31 -18.42
N GLN A 422 18.07 33.20 -17.09
CA GLN A 422 16.83 32.94 -16.34
C GLN A 422 16.04 34.25 -16.16
N PRO A 423 14.70 34.24 -16.31
CA PRO A 423 13.82 35.27 -15.77
C PRO A 423 13.09 34.79 -14.49
N PRO A 424 12.57 35.73 -13.68
CA PRO A 424 12.00 35.45 -12.36
C PRO A 424 10.58 34.90 -12.46
N GLN A 425 10.24 33.98 -11.55
CA GLN A 425 8.91 33.39 -11.41
C GLN A 425 8.03 34.29 -10.52
N LEU A 426 6.89 34.74 -11.05
CA LEU A 426 5.74 35.27 -10.30
C LEU A 426 4.58 34.27 -10.40
N PRO A 427 3.67 34.20 -9.40
CA PRO A 427 2.71 33.12 -9.26
C PRO A 427 1.43 33.41 -10.07
N TYR A 428 1.03 32.47 -10.93
CA TYR A 428 -0.29 32.49 -11.58
C TYR A 428 -1.26 31.61 -10.79
N MET A 429 -2.38 32.22 -10.37
CA MET A 429 -3.57 31.53 -9.87
C MET A 429 -4.31 30.88 -11.05
N LEU A 430 -4.78 29.64 -10.88
CA LEU A 430 -5.66 28.93 -11.82
C LEU A 430 -7.13 29.07 -11.40
N PRO A 431 -8.08 29.19 -12.34
CA PRO A 431 -9.50 29.26 -12.04
C PRO A 431 -10.13 27.88 -11.88
N MET A 432 -11.09 27.78 -10.97
CA MET A 432 -11.99 26.64 -10.81
C MET A 432 -12.98 26.58 -11.98
N ILE A 433 -13.08 25.44 -12.66
CA ILE A 433 -14.18 25.13 -13.59
C ILE A 433 -14.88 23.88 -13.06
N GLY A 434 -16.14 24.05 -12.66
CA GLY A 434 -17.05 22.97 -12.30
C GLY A 434 -17.60 22.27 -13.53
N PHE A 435 -17.83 20.96 -13.41
CA PHE A 435 -18.51 20.16 -14.43
C PHE A 435 -19.82 19.61 -13.90
N ASN A 436 -20.87 19.88 -14.69
CA ASN A 436 -22.25 19.41 -14.60
C ASN A 436 -22.38 18.20 -15.56
N PRO A 437 -22.91 17.03 -15.16
CA PRO A 437 -23.08 15.91 -16.08
C PRO A 437 -24.49 15.91 -16.66
N GLY A 438 -24.59 16.16 -17.98
CA GLY A 438 -25.82 16.05 -18.75
C GLY A 438 -25.61 15.24 -20.03
N LEU A 439 -26.28 14.07 -20.05
CA LEU A 439 -26.90 13.39 -21.19
C LEU A 439 -26.10 12.53 -22.21
N ALA A 440 -26.76 11.37 -22.43
CA ALA A 440 -27.04 10.67 -23.68
C ALA A 440 -26.04 9.61 -24.20
N TYR A 441 -26.35 8.35 -23.86
CA TYR A 441 -25.97 7.17 -24.64
C TYR A 441 -27.00 6.93 -25.76
N HIS A 442 -26.54 6.91 -27.01
CA HIS A 442 -27.28 6.35 -28.14
C HIS A 442 -26.86 4.88 -28.33
N HIS A 443 -27.80 3.96 -28.15
CA HIS A 443 -27.71 2.60 -28.68
C HIS A 443 -28.43 2.52 -30.03
N GLY A 444 -27.74 2.02 -31.04
CA GLY A 444 -28.35 1.59 -32.29
C GLY A 444 -28.71 0.11 -32.23
N LEU A 445 -29.95 -0.22 -32.60
CA LEU A 445 -30.40 -1.54 -33.03
C LEU A 445 -31.34 -1.37 -34.24
N PRO A 446 -31.42 -2.37 -35.15
CA PRO A 446 -32.05 -2.21 -36.46
C PRO A 446 -33.50 -2.77 -36.54
N ASN A 447 -34.18 -2.27 -37.57
CA ASN A 447 -35.26 -2.86 -38.38
C ASN A 447 -36.68 -3.04 -37.80
N SER A 448 -37.56 -2.19 -38.36
CA SER A 448 -38.87 -2.48 -38.98
C SER A 448 -39.93 -3.24 -38.19
N LEU A 449 -41.06 -2.59 -37.91
CA LEU A 449 -42.44 -3.12 -37.97
C LEU A 449 -43.45 -1.93 -38.01
N PRO A 450 -44.69 -2.14 -38.50
CA PRO A 450 -45.52 -1.11 -39.12
C PRO A 450 -46.49 -0.40 -38.17
N SER A 451 -46.92 0.76 -38.64
CA SER A 451 -47.99 1.62 -38.15
C SER A 451 -49.32 0.87 -38.03
N ASN A 452 -49.99 0.95 -36.88
CA ASN A 452 -51.44 1.12 -36.72
C ASN A 452 -51.83 0.94 -35.23
N LEU A 453 -52.25 2.02 -34.57
CA LEU A 453 -53.12 1.96 -33.38
C LEU A 453 -54.02 3.21 -33.35
N PRO A 454 -55.33 3.06 -33.02
CA PRO A 454 -56.31 4.12 -33.12
C PRO A 454 -56.47 4.97 -31.85
N ASN A 455 -57.02 6.17 -32.06
CA ASN A 455 -57.38 7.19 -31.07
C ASN A 455 -58.42 6.73 -30.03
N LEU A 456 -58.27 7.19 -28.78
CA LEU A 456 -59.32 7.34 -27.76
C LEU A 456 -58.84 8.35 -26.67
N PRO A 457 -59.72 8.96 -25.86
CA PRO A 457 -59.91 10.41 -25.85
C PRO A 457 -59.51 11.07 -24.52
N ASN A 458 -59.38 12.40 -24.61
CA ASN A 458 -59.22 13.34 -23.52
C ASN A 458 -60.30 13.20 -22.44
N GLY A 459 -59.87 13.16 -21.18
CA GLY A 459 -60.73 13.29 -20.00
C GLY A 459 -59.92 13.54 -18.73
N LEU A 460 -59.67 14.81 -18.42
CA LEU A 460 -59.32 15.29 -17.07
C LEU A 460 -60.54 15.10 -16.14
N PRO A 461 -60.32 14.92 -14.83
CA PRO A 461 -60.57 16.08 -13.97
C PRO A 461 -59.56 16.28 -12.84
N HIS A 462 -59.42 17.57 -12.52
CA HIS A 462 -58.76 18.15 -11.36
C HIS A 462 -59.36 17.66 -10.03
N SER A 463 -58.50 17.34 -9.05
CA SER A 463 -58.52 17.84 -7.65
C SER A 463 -57.81 16.86 -6.71
N ILE A 464 -56.67 17.27 -6.14
CA ILE A 464 -56.06 16.63 -4.96
C ILE A 464 -55.79 17.73 -3.93
N PRO A 465 -56.30 17.62 -2.69
CA PRO A 465 -56.06 18.61 -1.64
C PRO A 465 -54.63 18.48 -1.10
N SER A 466 -53.97 19.62 -0.96
CA SER A 466 -52.69 19.75 -0.25
C SER A 466 -52.97 19.94 1.25
N SER A 467 -52.58 18.96 2.07
CA SER A 467 -52.46 19.15 3.52
C SER A 467 -51.29 18.32 4.05
N VAL A 468 -50.13 18.97 4.16
CA VAL A 468 -48.96 18.48 4.90
C VAL A 468 -49.02 19.07 6.31
N PRO A 469 -49.02 18.26 7.38
CA PRO A 469 -48.87 18.79 8.73
C PRO A 469 -47.41 19.16 8.99
N ASN A 470 -47.15 20.46 9.19
CA ASN A 470 -45.94 20.96 9.83
C ASN A 470 -46.02 20.67 11.34
N SER A 471 -45.25 19.70 11.82
CA SER A 471 -44.89 19.60 13.24
C SER A 471 -43.41 19.27 13.39
N LEU A 472 -42.63 20.34 13.55
CA LEU A 472 -41.26 20.31 14.06
C LEU A 472 -41.26 19.83 15.52
N PRO A 473 -40.37 18.91 15.93
CA PRO A 473 -40.17 18.59 17.33
C PRO A 473 -39.43 19.73 18.05
N PRO A 474 -39.70 19.99 19.34
CA PRO A 474 -39.07 21.05 20.09
C PRO A 474 -37.60 20.75 20.39
N SER A 475 -36.82 21.81 20.28
CA SER A 475 -35.41 21.98 20.62
C SER A 475 -34.97 21.30 21.92
N LEU A 476 -33.85 20.57 21.82
CA LEU A 476 -33.03 20.08 22.92
C LEU A 476 -32.57 21.23 23.85
N PRO A 477 -32.51 21.01 25.18
CA PRO A 477 -32.04 22.01 26.11
C PRO A 477 -30.50 22.17 26.06
N SER A 478 -30.05 23.42 25.95
CA SER A 478 -28.66 23.84 26.08
C SER A 478 -28.08 23.46 27.44
N LEU A 479 -27.05 22.61 27.44
CA LEU A 479 -26.21 22.36 28.61
C LEU A 479 -25.39 23.61 28.94
N HIS A 480 -25.79 24.31 30.01
CA HIS A 480 -24.97 25.31 30.69
C HIS A 480 -23.76 24.61 31.35
N LEU A 481 -22.55 24.98 30.95
CA LEU A 481 -21.34 24.71 31.72
C LEU A 481 -21.35 25.57 33.00
N PRO A 482 -21.14 25.02 34.19
CA PRO A 482 -20.91 25.82 35.38
C PRO A 482 -19.49 26.39 35.36
N HIS A 483 -19.39 27.72 35.48
CA HIS A 483 -18.16 28.42 35.84
C HIS A 483 -17.70 27.97 37.24
N GLY A 484 -16.53 27.33 37.28
CA GLY A 484 -15.84 27.00 38.52
C GLY A 484 -15.29 28.26 39.18
N HIS A 485 -15.89 28.62 40.32
CA HIS A 485 -15.36 29.57 41.29
C HIS A 485 -14.02 29.07 41.84
N MET A 486 -12.96 29.86 41.64
CA MET A 486 -11.69 29.73 42.37
C MET A 486 -11.88 30.22 43.82
N PRO A 487 -11.49 29.45 44.85
CA PRO A 487 -11.44 29.95 46.22
C PRO A 487 -10.12 30.71 46.47
N PRO A 488 -10.12 31.75 47.33
CA PRO A 488 -8.92 32.51 47.65
C PRO A 488 -8.04 31.74 48.63
N HIS A 489 -6.76 31.56 48.29
CA HIS A 489 -5.75 31.13 49.25
C HIS A 489 -5.36 32.33 50.14
N ASN A 490 -5.79 32.26 51.39
CA ASN A 490 -5.34 33.15 52.46
C ASN A 490 -3.88 32.86 52.82
N HIS A 491 -3.07 33.91 52.77
CA HIS A 491 -1.80 33.99 53.47
C HIS A 491 -2.02 33.93 54.99
N THR A 492 -1.37 32.99 55.65
CA THR A 492 -1.03 33.11 57.07
C THR A 492 0.47 32.88 57.24
N HIS A 493 1.16 33.98 57.50
CA HIS A 493 2.48 34.03 58.12
C HIS A 493 2.32 33.53 59.56
N SER A 494 3.15 32.57 59.99
CA SER A 494 3.56 32.50 61.39
C SER A 494 4.92 31.85 61.51
N HIS A 495 5.81 32.59 62.17
CA HIS A 495 7.10 32.17 62.68
C HIS A 495 6.97 31.02 63.69
N MET A 496 7.92 30.09 63.72
CA MET A 496 8.93 29.98 64.79
C MET A 496 9.70 28.64 64.75
N PHE A 497 11.01 28.77 65.01
CA PHE A 497 12.07 27.80 65.26
C PHE A 497 12.67 27.00 64.10
#